data_AF-A0AAP9U5G0-F1
#
_entry.id   AF-A0AAP9U5G0-F1
#
_cell.length_a   1.000
_cell.length_b   1.000
_cell.length_c   1.000
_cell.angle_alpha   90.00
_cell.angle_beta   90.00
_cell.angle_gamma   90.00
#
_symmetry.space_group_name_H-M   'P 1'
#
loop_
_entity.id
_entity.type
_entity.pdbx_description
1 polymer ?
#
loop_
_entity_poly.entity_id
_entity_poly.type
_entity_poly.pdbx_seq_one_letter_code
_entity_poly.pdbx_strand_id
1 'polypeptide(L)'
;MNAYDYKKGVYRIARHEAGHWLAAYTLGWGPRKIELRVPGSENGHYGYAFCSYKVDLKSIMDVRDYARGRVKVLYCGAYADGYDGERFDYERISHEMGRTGGAYSDFWKAEEIYFFYYNCLGNKGDWESEFKPIVSDVQLLIKMYHDFLDKVGKYAESKAENVGDIIEISPTIIESLFLESKIRLPSY
;
A
#
# COMPACT_ATOMS: atom_id res chain seq x y z
N MET A 1 -16.53 17.73 21.78
CA MET A 1 -15.84 17.19 20.58
C MET A 1 -14.56 16.56 21.06
N ASN A 2 -14.36 15.26 20.83
CA ASN A 2 -13.05 14.66 21.03
C ASN A 2 -12.09 15.31 20.04
N ALA A 3 -10.95 15.80 20.54
CA ALA A 3 -9.90 16.31 19.67
C ALA A 3 -9.46 15.19 18.73
N TYR A 4 -9.36 15.48 17.44
CA TYR A 4 -8.88 14.53 16.45
C TYR A 4 -7.46 14.07 16.81
N ASP A 5 -7.27 12.76 16.88
CA ASP A 5 -5.96 12.15 17.15
C ASP A 5 -5.15 12.07 15.84
N TYR A 6 -4.47 13.18 15.52
CA TYR A 6 -3.65 13.27 14.31
C TYR A 6 -2.48 12.28 14.31
N LYS A 7 -2.00 11.83 15.48
CA LYS A 7 -0.91 10.85 15.56
C LYS A 7 -1.36 9.50 15.07
N LYS A 8 -2.56 9.07 15.48
CA LYS A 8 -3.21 7.88 14.93
C LYS A 8 -3.47 8.02 13.43
N GLY A 9 -3.84 9.22 12.96
CA GLY A 9 -3.95 9.53 11.52
C GLY A 9 -2.63 9.33 10.77
N VAL A 10 -1.54 9.90 11.28
CA VAL A 10 -0.19 9.76 10.71
C VAL A 10 0.25 8.30 10.66
N TYR A 11 0.08 7.55 11.75
CA TYR A 11 0.41 6.13 11.82
C TYR A 11 -0.25 5.35 10.68
N ARG A 12 -1.54 5.61 10.44
CA ARG A 12 -2.33 4.95 9.38
C ARG A 12 -1.88 5.33 7.97
N ILE A 13 -1.71 6.63 7.71
CA ILE A 13 -1.23 7.11 6.41
C ILE A 13 0.16 6.53 6.11
N ALA A 14 1.07 6.55 7.09
CA ALA A 14 2.41 6.00 6.92
C ALA A 14 2.38 4.50 6.58
N ARG A 15 1.47 3.73 7.21
CA ARG A 15 1.26 2.32 6.87
C ARG A 15 0.71 2.12 5.47
N HIS A 16 -0.25 2.95 5.04
CA HIS A 16 -0.78 2.95 3.68
C HIS A 16 0.35 3.16 2.66
N GLU A 17 1.16 4.21 2.84
CA GLU A 17 2.30 4.47 1.94
C GLU A 17 3.37 3.37 2.01
N ALA A 18 3.61 2.80 3.19
CA ALA A 18 4.51 1.66 3.37
C ALA A 18 4.03 0.41 2.63
N GLY A 19 2.72 0.21 2.51
CA GLY A 19 2.12 -0.85 1.70
C GLY A 19 2.47 -0.71 0.22
N HIS A 20 2.30 0.49 -0.34
CA HIS A 20 2.72 0.77 -1.72
C HIS A 20 4.21 0.57 -1.93
N TRP A 21 5.03 1.09 -1.01
CA TRP A 21 6.48 0.97 -1.06
C TRP A 21 6.91 -0.50 -1.01
N LEU A 22 6.39 -1.27 -0.06
CA LEU A 22 6.70 -2.69 0.11
C LEU A 22 6.42 -3.49 -1.16
N ALA A 23 5.22 -3.33 -1.73
CA ALA A 23 4.84 -4.02 -2.94
C ALA A 23 5.78 -3.69 -4.11
N ALA A 24 6.09 -2.41 -4.33
CA ALA A 24 7.01 -2.00 -5.38
C ALA A 24 8.43 -2.53 -5.13
N TYR A 25 8.89 -2.54 -3.87
CA TYR A 25 10.20 -3.06 -3.49
C TYR A 25 10.31 -4.57 -3.78
N THR A 26 9.31 -5.36 -3.39
CA THR A 26 9.29 -6.81 -3.67
C THR A 26 9.20 -7.16 -5.16
N LEU A 27 8.69 -6.25 -6.00
CA LEU A 27 8.71 -6.38 -7.46
C LEU A 27 10.05 -5.95 -8.09
N GLY A 28 11.02 -5.49 -7.30
CA GLY A 28 12.31 -5.02 -7.76
C GLY A 28 12.28 -3.62 -8.38
N TRP A 29 11.27 -2.81 -8.08
CA TRP A 29 11.04 -1.50 -8.73
C TRP A 29 11.79 -0.32 -8.09
N GLY A 30 12.59 -0.57 -7.04
CA GLY A 30 13.41 0.46 -6.38
C GLY A 30 12.63 1.70 -5.93
N PRO A 31 11.52 1.56 -5.17
CA PRO A 31 10.78 2.70 -4.64
C PRO A 31 11.66 3.54 -3.71
N ARG A 32 11.54 4.87 -3.79
CA ARG A 32 12.56 5.77 -3.20
C ARG A 32 12.24 6.21 -1.78
N LYS A 33 11.18 7.00 -1.61
CA LYS A 33 10.85 7.64 -0.33
C LYS A 33 9.35 7.58 -0.06
N ILE A 34 9.01 7.78 1.21
CA ILE A 34 7.65 8.09 1.64
C ILE A 34 7.64 9.53 2.13
N GLU A 35 6.62 10.28 1.74
CA GLU A 35 6.36 11.62 2.23
C GLU A 35 4.90 11.72 2.64
N LEU A 36 4.62 12.29 3.81
CA LEU A 36 3.25 12.54 4.25
C LEU A 36 3.16 13.86 5.00
N ARG A 37 1.97 14.46 4.97
CA ARG A 37 1.63 15.65 5.75
C ARG A 37 0.81 15.23 6.96
N VAL A 38 1.15 15.74 8.14
CA VAL A 38 0.37 15.50 9.36
C VAL A 38 -1.05 16.06 9.15
N PRO A 39 -2.09 15.21 9.17
CA PRO A 39 -3.45 15.61 8.84
C PRO A 39 -4.04 16.50 9.94
N GLY A 40 -4.84 17.49 9.55
CA GLY A 40 -5.62 18.32 10.48
C GLY A 40 -7.01 17.77 10.78
N SER A 41 -7.44 16.75 10.05
CA SER A 41 -8.71 16.06 10.21
C SER A 41 -8.63 14.66 9.57
N GLU A 42 -9.59 13.80 9.90
CA GLU A 42 -9.68 12.43 9.36
C GLU A 42 -9.86 12.36 7.83
N ASN A 43 -10.27 13.45 7.18
CA ASN A 43 -10.42 13.51 5.73
C ASN A 43 -9.32 14.36 5.05
N GLY A 44 -8.42 14.96 5.83
CA GLY A 44 -7.35 15.85 5.35
C GLY A 44 -6.05 15.12 5.05
N HIS A 45 -6.14 13.90 4.50
CA HIS A 45 -4.99 13.01 4.32
C HIS A 45 -4.20 13.38 3.06
N TYR A 46 -2.89 13.57 3.22
CA TYR A 46 -1.95 13.70 2.11
C TYR A 46 -0.72 12.85 2.43
N GLY A 47 -0.58 11.74 1.73
CA GLY A 47 0.57 10.85 1.76
C GLY A 47 0.93 10.44 0.34
N TYR A 48 2.20 10.12 0.11
CA TYR A 48 2.66 9.56 -1.14
C TYR A 48 3.95 8.76 -0.98
N ALA A 49 3.97 7.55 -1.52
CA ALA A 49 5.16 6.75 -1.77
C ALA A 49 5.62 6.88 -3.23
N PHE A 50 6.91 7.20 -3.44
CA PHE A 50 7.48 7.26 -4.78
C PHE A 50 7.75 5.86 -5.35
N CYS A 51 6.71 5.28 -5.97
CA CYS A 51 6.71 3.93 -6.55
C CYS A 51 6.68 3.91 -8.09
N SER A 52 6.91 5.06 -8.73
CA SER A 52 6.97 5.19 -10.19
C SER A 52 8.14 4.40 -10.75
N TYR A 53 7.87 3.49 -11.70
CA TYR A 53 8.88 2.61 -12.28
C TYR A 53 8.62 2.43 -13.77
N LYS A 54 9.64 2.73 -14.59
CA LYS A 54 9.61 2.53 -16.04
C LYS A 54 10.29 1.20 -16.36
N VAL A 55 9.61 0.36 -17.12
CA VAL A 55 10.14 -0.90 -17.65
C VAL A 55 10.02 -0.89 -19.17
N ASP A 56 10.94 -1.56 -19.84
CA ASP A 56 10.86 -1.84 -21.27
C ASP A 56 9.98 -3.08 -21.49
N LEU A 57 8.80 -2.89 -22.09
CA LEU A 57 7.81 -3.95 -22.29
C LEU A 57 7.98 -4.54 -23.70
N LYS A 58 8.53 -5.74 -23.79
CA LYS A 58 8.89 -6.39 -25.06
C LYS A 58 7.87 -7.45 -25.50
N SER A 59 7.04 -7.91 -24.57
CA SER A 59 6.05 -8.96 -24.84
C SER A 59 4.70 -8.67 -24.15
N ILE A 60 3.65 -9.35 -24.61
CA ILE A 60 2.35 -9.31 -23.92
C ILE A 60 2.43 -9.88 -22.49
N MET A 61 3.39 -10.78 -22.22
CA MET A 61 3.61 -11.28 -20.86
C MET A 61 4.13 -10.15 -19.97
N ASP A 62 5.09 -9.36 -20.46
CA ASP A 62 5.65 -8.23 -19.71
C ASP A 62 4.55 -7.22 -19.37
N VAL A 63 3.65 -6.95 -20.33
CA VAL A 63 2.50 -6.06 -20.12
C VAL A 63 1.59 -6.60 -19.02
N ARG A 64 1.28 -7.90 -19.04
CA ARG A 64 0.43 -8.55 -18.03
C ARG A 64 1.09 -8.53 -16.65
N ASP A 65 2.38 -8.86 -16.57
CA ASP A 65 3.14 -8.88 -15.32
C ASP A 65 3.26 -7.49 -14.71
N TYR A 66 3.56 -6.48 -15.52
CA TYR A 66 3.63 -5.11 -15.08
C TYR A 66 2.26 -4.58 -14.59
N ALA A 67 1.20 -4.82 -15.36
CA ALA A 67 -0.15 -4.38 -14.99
C ALA A 67 -0.62 -5.04 -13.69
N ARG A 68 -0.47 -6.38 -13.59
CA ARG A 68 -0.80 -7.14 -12.36
C ARG A 68 0.02 -6.67 -11.17
N GLY A 69 1.33 -6.44 -11.34
CA GLY A 69 2.19 -5.87 -10.30
C GLY A 69 1.69 -4.49 -9.83
N ARG A 70 1.23 -3.65 -10.78
CA ARG A 70 0.73 -2.31 -10.45
C ARG A 70 -0.60 -2.36 -9.69
N VAL A 71 -1.50 -3.29 -10.04
CA VAL A 71 -2.72 -3.54 -9.27
C VAL A 71 -2.37 -3.94 -7.84
N LYS A 72 -1.42 -4.87 -7.64
CA LYS A 72 -0.95 -5.26 -6.30
C LYS A 72 -0.43 -4.07 -5.51
N VAL A 73 0.43 -3.25 -6.12
CA VAL A 73 0.97 -2.03 -5.48
C VAL A 73 -0.15 -1.15 -4.97
N LEU A 74 -1.15 -0.84 -5.81
CA LEU A 74 -2.26 0.04 -5.46
C LEU A 74 -3.17 -0.55 -4.37
N TYR A 75 -3.38 -1.88 -4.37
CA TYR A 75 -4.16 -2.54 -3.33
C TYR A 75 -3.44 -2.62 -1.98
N CYS A 76 -2.11 -2.73 -1.98
CA CYS A 76 -1.35 -2.88 -0.74
C CYS A 76 -1.50 -1.72 0.25
N GLY A 77 -1.79 -0.49 -0.21
CA GLY A 77 -1.97 0.66 0.69
C GLY A 77 -3.13 0.46 1.66
N ALA A 78 -4.35 0.31 1.14
CA ALA A 78 -5.54 0.12 1.96
C ALA A 78 -5.47 -1.15 2.82
N TYR A 79 -4.91 -2.25 2.29
CA TYR A 79 -4.73 -3.48 3.07
C TYR A 79 -3.68 -3.32 4.19
N ALA A 80 -2.62 -2.53 3.98
CA ALA A 80 -1.62 -2.25 5.02
C ALA A 80 -2.20 -1.41 6.16
N ASP A 81 -3.04 -0.42 5.86
CA ASP A 81 -3.78 0.36 6.86
C ASP A 81 -4.85 -0.49 7.57
N GLY A 82 -5.52 -1.39 6.84
CA GLY A 82 -6.58 -2.24 7.36
C GLY A 82 -6.16 -3.52 8.11
N TYR A 83 -4.87 -3.78 8.33
CA TYR A 83 -4.41 -5.01 9.02
C TYR A 83 -3.90 -4.72 10.43
N ASP A 84 -4.44 -5.35 11.47
CA ASP A 84 -4.00 -5.09 12.86
C ASP A 84 -2.84 -5.99 13.34
N GLY A 85 -2.32 -6.85 12.48
CA GLY A 85 -1.31 -7.86 12.83
C GLY A 85 -1.88 -9.24 13.13
N GLU A 86 -3.21 -9.36 13.18
CA GLU A 86 -3.95 -10.61 13.33
C GLU A 86 -4.98 -10.78 12.21
N ARG A 87 -5.83 -9.77 11.98
CA ARG A 87 -6.94 -9.78 11.04
C ARG A 87 -7.02 -8.53 10.18
N PHE A 88 -7.66 -8.67 9.02
CA PHE A 88 -8.03 -7.56 8.16
C PHE A 88 -9.38 -7.00 8.59
N ASP A 89 -9.43 -5.69 8.82
CA ASP A 89 -10.66 -4.91 8.98
C ASP A 89 -11.23 -4.59 7.59
N TYR A 90 -12.09 -5.46 7.09
CA TYR A 90 -12.68 -5.31 5.76
C TYR A 90 -13.66 -4.14 5.66
N GLU A 91 -14.26 -3.70 6.78
CA GLU A 91 -15.11 -2.50 6.78
C GLU A 91 -14.26 -1.26 6.55
N ARG A 92 -13.11 -1.16 7.25
CA ARG A 92 -12.13 -0.10 7.00
C ARG A 92 -11.58 -0.14 5.58
N ILE A 93 -11.14 -1.31 5.10
CA ILE A 93 -10.58 -1.43 3.75
C ILE A 93 -11.61 -0.99 2.70
N SER A 94 -12.86 -1.44 2.83
CA SER A 94 -13.95 -1.06 1.93
C SER A 94 -14.25 0.45 2.01
N HIS A 95 -14.24 1.03 3.22
CA HIS A 95 -14.42 2.46 3.42
C HIS A 95 -13.31 3.29 2.73
N GLU A 96 -12.04 2.93 2.95
CA GLU A 96 -10.90 3.63 2.38
C GLU A 96 -10.86 3.53 0.84
N MET A 97 -11.27 2.39 0.28
CA MET A 97 -11.41 2.20 -1.17
C MET A 97 -12.66 2.86 -1.77
N GLY A 98 -13.65 3.22 -0.94
CA GLY A 98 -14.89 3.88 -1.35
C GLY A 98 -14.68 5.35 -1.74
N ARG A 99 -15.66 5.96 -2.41
CA ARG A 99 -15.57 7.33 -2.98
C ARG A 99 -15.11 8.45 -2.04
N THR A 100 -15.29 8.27 -0.73
CA THR A 100 -14.93 9.25 0.30
C THR A 100 -13.67 8.87 1.07
N GLY A 101 -13.09 7.70 0.80
CA GLY A 101 -11.92 7.19 1.49
C GLY A 101 -10.59 7.68 0.89
N GLY A 102 -9.52 7.60 1.68
CA GLY A 102 -8.20 8.08 1.28
C GLY A 102 -7.57 7.26 0.13
N ALA A 103 -7.98 6.00 -0.02
CA ALA A 103 -7.47 5.08 -1.03
C ALA A 103 -8.32 5.03 -2.31
N TYR A 104 -9.37 5.85 -2.45
CA TYR A 104 -10.27 5.82 -3.60
C TYR A 104 -9.53 5.96 -4.94
N SER A 105 -8.57 6.89 -4.99
CA SER A 105 -7.81 7.15 -6.21
C SER A 105 -6.89 5.98 -6.59
N ASP A 106 -6.37 5.24 -5.60
CA ASP A 106 -5.58 4.04 -5.82
C ASP A 106 -6.47 2.91 -6.36
N PHE A 107 -7.63 2.70 -5.74
CA PHE A 107 -8.60 1.69 -6.15
C PHE A 107 -9.09 1.95 -7.58
N TRP A 108 -9.54 3.18 -7.87
CA TRP A 108 -10.05 3.53 -9.20
C TRP A 108 -8.98 3.33 -10.29
N LYS A 109 -7.74 3.73 -10.01
CA LYS A 109 -6.62 3.49 -10.93
C LYS A 109 -6.30 2.01 -11.08
N ALA A 110 -6.39 1.23 -10.00
CA ALA A 110 -6.15 -0.21 -10.03
C ALA A 110 -7.22 -0.95 -10.84
N GLU A 111 -8.47 -0.53 -10.74
CA GLU A 111 -9.59 -1.08 -11.51
C GLU A 111 -9.37 -0.90 -13.02
N GLU A 112 -9.05 0.32 -13.46
CA GLU A 112 -8.75 0.59 -14.88
C GLU A 112 -7.56 -0.23 -15.40
N ILE A 113 -6.49 -0.33 -14.60
CA ILE A 113 -5.31 -1.13 -14.96
C ILE A 113 -5.66 -2.63 -15.00
N TYR A 114 -6.50 -3.09 -14.07
CA TYR A 114 -6.95 -4.48 -14.05
C TYR A 114 -7.79 -4.81 -15.29
N PHE A 115 -8.71 -3.95 -15.72
CA PHE A 115 -9.47 -4.17 -16.94
C PHE A 115 -8.57 -4.21 -18.18
N PHE A 116 -7.53 -3.37 -18.22
CA PHE A 116 -6.52 -3.46 -19.26
C PHE A 116 -5.77 -4.81 -19.23
N TYR A 117 -5.29 -5.23 -18.04
CA TYR A 117 -4.66 -6.54 -17.82
C TYR A 117 -5.56 -7.69 -18.30
N TYR A 118 -6.83 -7.69 -17.89
CA TYR A 118 -7.80 -8.73 -18.20
C TYR A 118 -8.08 -8.82 -19.71
N ASN A 119 -8.14 -7.68 -20.39
CA ASN A 119 -8.28 -7.64 -21.85
C ASN A 119 -7.04 -8.18 -22.58
N CYS A 120 -5.86 -8.09 -21.97
CA CYS A 120 -4.64 -8.68 -22.49
C CYS A 120 -4.57 -10.20 -22.31
N LEU A 121 -5.45 -10.85 -21.53
CA LEU A 121 -5.41 -12.30 -21.30
C LEU A 121 -5.79 -13.11 -22.54
N GLY A 122 -5.03 -14.18 -22.79
CA GLY A 122 -5.30 -15.13 -23.89
C GLY A 122 -6.53 -15.98 -23.63
N ASN A 123 -6.69 -16.43 -22.38
CA ASN A 123 -7.89 -17.10 -21.88
C ASN A 123 -8.41 -16.30 -20.69
N LYS A 124 -9.67 -15.91 -20.74
CA LYS A 124 -10.30 -15.08 -19.70
C LYS A 124 -10.98 -15.99 -18.67
N GLY A 125 -10.53 -15.93 -17.42
CA GLY A 125 -11.19 -16.56 -16.30
C GLY A 125 -12.25 -15.68 -15.64
N ASP A 126 -12.85 -16.20 -14.58
CA ASP A 126 -13.77 -15.50 -13.71
C ASP A 126 -13.04 -14.80 -12.54
N TRP A 127 -13.80 -14.28 -11.58
CA TRP A 127 -13.25 -13.62 -10.39
C TRP A 127 -12.31 -14.53 -9.58
N GLU A 128 -12.70 -15.78 -9.38
CA GLU A 128 -11.96 -16.76 -8.55
C GLU A 128 -10.60 -17.10 -9.16
N SER A 129 -10.55 -17.22 -10.48
CA SER A 129 -9.36 -17.63 -11.21
C SER A 129 -8.40 -16.47 -11.55
N GLU A 130 -8.91 -15.25 -11.75
CA GLU A 130 -8.08 -14.12 -12.21
C GLU A 130 -7.83 -13.05 -11.16
N PHE A 131 -8.87 -12.63 -10.43
CA PHE A 131 -8.77 -11.47 -9.55
C PHE A 131 -8.42 -11.86 -8.11
N LYS A 132 -9.08 -12.90 -7.58
CA LYS A 132 -8.84 -13.39 -6.22
C LYS A 132 -7.37 -13.69 -5.94
N PRO A 133 -6.59 -14.33 -6.84
CA PRO A 133 -5.17 -14.58 -6.57
C PRO A 133 -4.37 -13.29 -6.37
N ILE A 134 -4.70 -12.21 -7.08
CA ILE A 134 -4.06 -10.89 -6.90
C ILE A 134 -4.30 -10.37 -5.49
N VAL A 135 -5.55 -10.45 -5.01
CA VAL A 135 -5.92 -10.01 -3.66
C VAL A 135 -5.30 -10.91 -2.59
N SER A 136 -5.26 -12.23 -2.82
CA SER A 136 -4.59 -13.18 -1.92
C SER A 136 -3.10 -12.91 -1.79
N ASP A 137 -2.42 -12.57 -2.89
CA ASP A 137 -1.01 -12.18 -2.87
C ASP A 137 -0.78 -10.90 -2.06
N VAL A 138 -1.66 -9.90 -2.23
CA VAL A 138 -1.62 -8.66 -1.42
C VAL A 138 -1.78 -8.98 0.06
N GLN A 139 -2.79 -9.76 0.42
CA GLN A 139 -3.05 -10.14 1.81
C GLN A 139 -1.87 -10.91 2.43
N LEU A 140 -1.29 -11.84 1.68
CA LEU A 140 -0.12 -12.60 2.10
C LEU A 140 1.07 -11.67 2.35
N LEU A 141 1.35 -10.76 1.42
CA LEU A 141 2.44 -9.79 1.55
C LEU A 141 2.27 -8.91 2.80
N ILE A 142 1.08 -8.35 3.02
CA ILE A 142 0.80 -7.51 4.19
C ILE A 142 0.96 -8.28 5.50
N LYS A 143 0.49 -9.53 5.57
CA LYS A 143 0.66 -10.39 6.74
C LYS A 143 2.14 -10.68 7.04
N MET A 144 2.90 -11.03 6.00
CA MET A 144 4.30 -11.42 6.15
C MET A 144 5.17 -10.27 6.66
N TYR A 145 4.89 -9.04 6.21
CA TYR A 145 5.71 -7.86 6.50
C TYR A 145 5.03 -6.88 7.46
N HIS A 146 4.06 -7.33 8.26
CA HIS A 146 3.37 -6.46 9.22
C HIS A 146 4.32 -5.73 10.18
N ASP A 147 5.39 -6.39 10.62
CA ASP A 147 6.39 -5.75 11.49
C ASP A 147 7.04 -4.53 10.83
N PHE A 148 7.34 -4.61 9.53
CA PHE A 148 7.84 -3.46 8.76
C PHE A 148 6.82 -2.34 8.70
N LEU A 149 5.58 -2.65 8.32
CA LEU A 149 4.50 -1.66 8.22
C LEU A 149 4.28 -0.94 9.56
N ASP A 150 4.24 -1.69 10.66
CA ASP A 150 4.08 -1.15 12.00
C ASP A 150 5.26 -0.25 12.42
N LYS A 151 6.49 -0.64 12.09
CA LYS A 151 7.67 0.21 12.34
C LYS A 151 7.64 1.51 11.55
N VAL A 152 7.25 1.48 10.28
CA VAL A 152 7.10 2.70 9.48
C VAL A 152 6.02 3.61 10.07
N GLY A 153 4.88 3.03 10.46
CA GLY A 153 3.79 3.73 11.16
C GLY A 153 4.27 4.43 12.43
N LYS A 154 4.95 3.70 13.31
CA LYS A 154 5.50 4.22 14.57
C LYS A 154 6.60 5.25 14.35
N TYR A 155 7.45 5.06 13.34
CA TYR A 155 8.46 6.04 12.96
C TYR A 155 7.79 7.37 12.61
N ALA A 156 6.82 7.37 11.70
CA ALA A 156 6.12 8.58 11.30
C ALA A 156 5.34 9.22 12.47
N GLU A 157 4.65 8.42 13.27
CA GLU A 157 3.95 8.89 14.47
C GLU A 157 4.88 9.60 15.45
N SER A 158 6.11 9.09 15.63
CA SER A 158 7.12 9.71 16.50
C SER A 158 7.65 11.06 15.96
N LYS A 159 7.48 11.33 14.66
CA LYS A 159 7.88 12.57 13.98
C LYS A 159 6.74 13.58 13.84
N ALA A 160 5.51 13.19 14.18
CA ALA A 160 4.35 14.05 14.13
C ALA A 160 4.32 14.98 15.35
N GLU A 161 4.91 16.17 15.21
CA GLU A 161 4.91 17.20 16.24
C GLU A 161 3.69 18.12 16.13
N ASN A 162 3.40 18.62 14.93
CA ASN A 162 2.30 19.54 14.68
C ASN A 162 1.50 19.16 13.42
N VAL A 163 0.22 19.54 13.41
CA VAL A 163 -0.63 19.46 12.22
C VAL A 163 -0.04 20.30 11.09
N GLY A 164 0.04 19.74 9.89
CA GLY A 164 0.60 20.39 8.71
C GLY A 164 2.09 20.13 8.48
N ASP A 165 2.80 19.54 9.45
CA ASP A 165 4.22 19.18 9.28
C ASP A 165 4.38 18.16 8.16
N ILE A 166 5.50 18.24 7.44
CA ILE A 166 5.88 17.26 6.42
C ILE A 166 6.85 16.27 7.05
N ILE A 167 6.49 15.01 7.01
CA ILE A 167 7.33 13.90 7.45
C ILE A 167 7.85 13.21 6.20
N GLU A 168 9.17 13.26 6.01
CA GLU A 168 9.87 12.48 4.99
C GLU A 168 10.57 11.28 5.61
N ILE A 169 10.31 10.10 5.05
CA ILE A 169 11.05 8.87 5.34
C ILE A 169 11.97 8.62 4.15
N SER A 170 13.23 9.00 4.31
CA SER A 170 14.26 8.89 3.26
C SER A 170 14.54 7.43 2.87
N PRO A 171 15.10 7.16 1.68
CA PRO A 171 15.42 5.81 1.22
C PRO A 171 16.23 5.00 2.24
N THR A 172 17.27 5.62 2.82
CA THR A 172 18.13 4.95 3.80
C THR A 172 17.38 4.53 5.05
N ILE A 173 16.43 5.35 5.51
CA ILE A 173 15.65 5.06 6.72
C ILE A 173 14.66 3.92 6.44
N ILE A 174 13.90 4.00 5.34
CA ILE A 174 12.91 2.96 5.03
C ILE A 174 13.56 1.61 4.74
N GLU A 175 14.73 1.60 4.09
CA GLU A 175 15.53 0.39 3.88
C GLU A 175 16.02 -0.20 5.21
N SER A 176 16.50 0.63 6.15
CA SER A 176 16.90 0.16 7.49
C SER A 176 15.71 -0.47 8.22
N LEU A 177 14.56 0.21 8.23
CA LEU A 177 13.33 -0.30 8.85
C LEU A 177 12.91 -1.66 8.26
N PHE A 178 13.03 -1.81 6.93
CA PHE A 178 12.73 -3.05 6.23
C PHE A 178 13.68 -4.18 6.61
N LEU A 179 15.00 -3.94 6.58
CA LEU A 179 16.02 -4.95 6.86
C LEU A 179 16.00 -5.43 8.32
N GLU A 180 15.65 -4.55 9.24
CA GLU A 180 15.55 -4.88 10.67
C GLU A 180 14.23 -5.60 11.01
N SER A 181 13.30 -5.68 10.06
CA SER A 181 11.95 -6.19 10.33
C SER A 181 11.84 -7.70 10.25
N LYS A 182 11.01 -8.25 11.14
CA LYS A 182 10.74 -9.68 11.20
C LYS A 182 9.75 -10.05 10.10
N ILE A 183 10.10 -11.08 9.33
CA ILE A 183 9.18 -11.69 8.37
C ILE A 183 8.39 -12.79 9.09
N ARG A 184 7.06 -12.70 9.05
CA ARG A 184 6.16 -13.74 9.56
C ARG A 184 5.81 -14.70 8.43
N LEU A 185 6.35 -15.91 8.47
CA LEU A 185 5.89 -16.94 7.54
C LEU A 185 4.50 -17.43 7.97
N PRO A 186 3.55 -17.62 7.04
CA PRO A 186 2.27 -18.25 7.37
C PRO A 186 2.53 -19.62 7.99
N SER A 187 1.89 -19.90 9.13
CA SER A 187 1.79 -21.26 9.64
C SER A 187 0.89 -22.06 8.68
N TYR A 188 1.45 -23.09 8.06
CA TYR A 188 0.70 -24.09 7.29
C TYR A 188 -0.02 -25.08 8.21
#